data_AF-A0AAN1CTL4-F1
#
_entry.id   AF-A0AAN1CTL4-F1
#
_cell.length_a   1.000
_cell.length_b   1.000
_cell.length_c   1.000
_cell.angle_alpha   90.00
_cell.angle_beta   90.00
_cell.angle_gamma   90.00
#
_symmetry.space_group_name_H-M   'P 1'
#
loop_
_entity.id
_entity.type
_entity.pdbx_description
1 polymer ?
#
loop_
_entity_poly.entity_id
_entity_poly.type
_entity_poly.pdbx_seq_one_letter_code
_entity_poly.pdbx_strand_id
1 'polypeptide(L)'
;MQLQYWKNNRTGLLILGGFLLAVGLLSSVIPNIDLLSPESNYLGAILTYLTYSAGSQGFLITLAFFVAITALGTANKKQLLLLLIQLGVLLVLSFAAKSAMKEITQSPRPYTEALTQLDLVDSPSRFYTLDFATQNSIIEVASEKVSHWRTIHWQGETDYSFPSGHTVFVALCVFFFGGLFVKRKQYLMLGIVFAWGLAVAYSRLWLGMHRPEDLIGSSVVVAVIAALIPAPNQAAPSHSN
;
A
#
# COMPACT_ATOMS: atom_id res chain seq x y z
N MET A 1 8.17 -31.91 -12.78
CA MET A 1 7.17 -31.02 -12.16
C MET A 1 6.89 -29.87 -13.13
N GLN A 2 5.76 -29.94 -13.83
CA GLN A 2 5.41 -29.02 -14.94
C GLN A 2 5.20 -27.58 -14.45
N LEU A 3 5.59 -26.64 -15.31
CA LEU A 3 5.80 -25.22 -15.05
C LEU A 3 4.50 -24.43 -14.83
N GLN A 4 3.71 -24.72 -13.79
CA GLN A 4 2.46 -24.01 -13.46
C GLN A 4 2.70 -22.70 -12.67
N TYR A 5 3.79 -22.02 -12.96
CA TYR A 5 4.23 -20.83 -12.21
C TYR A 5 3.23 -19.66 -12.33
N TRP A 6 2.56 -19.55 -13.48
CA TRP A 6 1.65 -18.43 -13.79
C TRP A 6 0.17 -18.67 -13.53
N LYS A 7 -0.20 -19.83 -12.97
CA LYS A 7 -1.50 -19.97 -12.28
C LYS A 7 -1.56 -19.10 -11.00
N ASN A 8 -0.54 -18.27 -10.69
CA ASN A 8 -0.46 -17.48 -9.47
C ASN A 8 -1.44 -16.30 -9.47
N ASN A 9 -1.81 -15.78 -10.64
CA ASN A 9 -2.66 -14.60 -10.74
C ASN A 9 -4.03 -14.83 -10.13
N ARG A 10 -4.70 -15.97 -10.36
CA ARG A 10 -6.05 -16.21 -9.80
C ARG A 10 -6.04 -16.27 -8.27
N THR A 11 -5.13 -17.03 -7.68
CA THR A 11 -5.02 -17.13 -6.21
C THR A 11 -4.61 -15.79 -5.60
N GLY A 12 -3.62 -15.11 -6.18
CA GLY A 12 -3.23 -13.78 -5.73
C GLY A 12 -4.37 -12.76 -5.82
N LEU A 13 -5.13 -12.76 -6.92
CA LEU A 13 -6.30 -11.90 -7.10
C LEU A 13 -7.41 -12.21 -6.09
N LEU A 14 -7.65 -13.49 -5.76
CA LEU A 14 -8.61 -13.86 -4.72
C LEU A 14 -8.19 -13.37 -3.34
N ILE A 15 -6.90 -13.50 -2.99
CA ILE A 15 -6.36 -13.00 -1.73
C ILE A 15 -6.42 -11.48 -1.67
N LEU A 16 -6.07 -10.79 -2.76
CA LEU A 16 -6.20 -9.34 -2.86
C LEU A 16 -7.66 -8.89 -2.80
N GLY A 17 -8.59 -9.64 -3.41
CA GLY A 17 -10.03 -9.39 -3.30
C GLY A 17 -10.55 -9.53 -1.87
N GLY A 18 -10.10 -10.57 -1.15
CA GLY A 18 -10.38 -10.71 0.28
C GLY A 18 -9.79 -9.56 1.10
N PHE A 19 -8.59 -9.10 0.76
CA PHE A 19 -7.96 -7.95 1.40
C PHE A 19 -8.75 -6.65 1.18
N LEU A 20 -9.20 -6.41 -0.05
CA LEU A 20 -10.07 -5.28 -0.39
C LEU A 20 -11.37 -5.26 0.42
N LEU A 21 -12.03 -6.42 0.53
CA LEU A 21 -13.23 -6.56 1.35
C LEU A 21 -12.93 -6.29 2.83
N ALA A 22 -11.80 -6.79 3.32
CA ALA A 22 -11.38 -6.57 4.71
C ALA A 22 -11.06 -5.09 4.98
N VAL A 23 -10.40 -4.38 4.05
CA VAL A 23 -10.17 -2.93 4.14
C VAL A 23 -11.50 -2.18 4.15
N GLY A 24 -12.43 -2.50 3.24
CA GLY A 24 -13.75 -1.87 3.20
C GLY A 24 -14.56 -2.11 4.48
N LEU A 25 -14.56 -3.34 5.01
CA LEU A 25 -15.21 -3.67 6.28
C LEU A 25 -14.56 -2.92 7.43
N LEU A 26 -13.24 -2.94 7.53
CA LEU A 26 -12.47 -2.24 8.55
C LEU A 26 -12.83 -0.75 8.56
N SER A 27 -12.83 -0.11 7.38
CA SER A 27 -13.21 1.29 7.23
C SER A 27 -14.67 1.59 7.57
N SER A 28 -15.59 0.64 7.40
CA SER A 28 -17.00 0.83 7.77
C SER A 28 -17.28 0.69 9.27
N VAL A 29 -16.44 -0.06 9.99
CA VAL A 29 -16.62 -0.34 11.41
C VAL A 29 -15.87 0.66 12.28
N ILE A 30 -14.78 1.23 11.78
CA ILE A 30 -14.02 2.26 12.50
C ILE A 30 -14.80 3.58 12.48
N PRO A 31 -15.07 4.20 13.64
CA PRO A 31 -15.66 5.53 13.71
C PRO A 31 -14.81 6.56 12.97
N ASN A 32 -15.43 7.66 12.52
CA ASN A 32 -14.69 8.77 11.92
C ASN A 32 -13.53 9.19 12.84
N ILE A 33 -12.33 9.21 12.27
CA ILE A 33 -11.11 9.49 13.02
C ILE A 33 -11.01 11.00 13.21
N ASP A 34 -11.13 11.44 14.45
CA ASP A 34 -10.87 12.82 14.82
C ASP A 34 -9.35 13.08 14.80
N LEU A 35 -8.92 13.93 13.87
CA LEU A 35 -7.51 14.29 13.67
C LEU A 35 -7.01 15.34 14.67
N LEU A 36 -7.91 15.96 15.43
CA LEU A 36 -7.58 16.95 16.46
C LEU A 36 -7.62 16.36 17.88
N SER A 37 -8.21 15.17 18.05
CA SER A 37 -8.25 14.50 19.35
C SER A 37 -6.84 14.16 19.84
N PRO A 38 -6.52 14.36 21.13
CA PRO A 38 -5.25 13.96 21.70
C PRO A 38 -5.08 12.43 21.65
N GLU A 39 -3.90 11.96 21.27
CA GLU A 39 -3.58 10.53 21.22
C GLU A 39 -2.53 10.06 22.23
N SER A 40 -2.51 8.74 22.44
CA SER A 40 -1.45 8.07 23.19
C SER A 40 -0.15 8.03 22.37
N ASN A 41 0.96 8.42 23.01
CA ASN A 41 2.30 8.34 22.43
C ASN A 41 2.64 6.93 21.91
N TYR A 42 2.22 5.89 22.62
CA TYR A 42 2.48 4.50 22.22
C TYR A 42 1.75 4.13 20.93
N LEU A 43 0.49 4.57 20.79
CA LEU A 43 -0.30 4.29 19.59
C LEU A 43 0.29 5.02 18.38
N GLY A 44 0.62 6.30 18.54
CA GLY A 44 1.24 7.10 17.47
C GLY A 44 2.57 6.51 16.98
N ALA A 45 3.42 6.05 17.91
CA ALA A 45 4.67 5.38 17.57
C ALA A 45 4.44 4.06 16.80
N ILE A 46 3.55 3.19 17.29
CA ILE A 46 3.23 1.91 16.63
C ILE A 46 2.74 2.13 15.21
N LEU A 47 1.78 3.05 15.02
CA LEU A 47 1.21 3.35 13.70
C LEU A 47 2.23 4.00 12.77
N THR A 48 3.14 4.81 13.31
CA THR A 48 4.26 5.41 12.58
C THR A 48 5.21 4.33 12.05
N TYR A 49 5.67 3.41 12.90
CA TYR A 49 6.56 2.34 12.44
C TYR A 49 5.86 1.36 11.49
N LEU A 50 4.56 1.11 11.68
CA LEU A 50 3.76 0.36 10.73
C LEU A 50 3.74 1.04 9.37
N THR A 51 3.45 2.35 9.28
CA THR A 51 3.48 3.03 7.97
C THR A 51 4.88 3.02 7.36
N TYR A 52 5.94 3.25 8.14
CA TYR A 52 7.32 3.21 7.64
C TYR A 52 7.71 1.86 7.05
N SER A 53 7.18 0.75 7.60
CA SER A 53 7.44 -0.59 7.04
C SER A 53 6.95 -0.78 5.60
N ALA A 54 6.01 0.05 5.13
CA ALA A 54 5.51 0.09 3.76
C ALA A 54 5.89 1.37 3.00
N GLY A 55 6.56 2.31 3.67
CA GLY A 55 7.00 3.60 3.13
C GLY A 55 8.45 3.58 2.67
N SER A 56 8.93 4.72 2.16
CA SER A 56 10.32 4.88 1.68
C SER A 56 11.37 4.52 2.72
N GLN A 57 11.03 4.64 4.01
CA GLN A 57 11.88 4.37 5.15
C GLN A 57 12.16 2.86 5.36
N GLY A 58 11.22 1.98 4.99
CA GLY A 58 11.27 0.57 5.40
C GLY A 58 10.83 -0.46 4.36
N PHE A 59 10.25 -0.03 3.22
CA PHE A 59 9.71 -0.98 2.24
C PHE A 59 10.75 -1.97 1.71
N LEU A 60 12.02 -1.56 1.54
CA LEU A 60 13.10 -2.45 1.10
C LEU A 60 13.40 -3.56 2.11
N ILE A 61 13.34 -3.25 3.40
CA ILE A 61 13.56 -4.22 4.49
C ILE A 61 12.42 -5.24 4.48
N THR A 62 11.18 -4.76 4.42
CA THR A 62 9.97 -5.60 4.33
C THR A 62 9.99 -6.48 3.08
N LEU A 63 10.38 -5.92 1.93
CA LEU A 63 10.51 -6.66 0.68
C LEU A 63 11.60 -7.72 0.76
N ALA A 64 12.77 -7.38 1.29
CA ALA A 64 13.87 -8.30 1.49
C ALA A 64 13.47 -9.48 2.41
N PHE A 65 12.72 -9.21 3.48
CA PHE A 65 12.18 -10.24 4.35
C PHE A 65 11.29 -11.24 3.59
N PHE A 66 10.27 -10.77 2.85
CA PHE A 66 9.39 -11.66 2.10
C PHE A 66 10.11 -12.39 0.95
N VAL A 67 11.08 -11.73 0.30
CA VAL A 67 11.95 -12.35 -0.70
C VAL A 67 12.81 -13.45 -0.08
N ALA A 68 13.39 -13.24 1.10
CA ALA A 68 14.18 -14.25 1.80
C ALA A 68 13.34 -15.49 2.15
N ILE A 69 12.14 -15.30 2.71
CA ILE A 69 11.20 -16.40 2.98
C ILE A 69 10.84 -17.13 1.68
N THR A 70 10.63 -16.40 0.60
CA THR A 70 10.36 -16.96 -0.72
C THR A 70 11.54 -17.81 -1.23
N ALA A 71 12.77 -17.31 -1.09
CA ALA A 71 14.00 -17.98 -1.51
C ALA A 71 14.25 -19.26 -0.72
N LEU A 72 14.10 -19.23 0.61
CA LEU A 72 14.23 -20.41 1.47
C LEU A 72 13.25 -21.54 1.08
N GLY A 73 12.04 -21.17 0.64
CA GLY A 73 11.05 -22.13 0.13
C GLY A 73 11.21 -22.51 -1.34
N THR A 74 12.26 -22.07 -2.04
CA THR A 74 12.45 -22.31 -3.49
C THR A 74 13.81 -22.94 -3.78
N ALA A 75 13.88 -24.26 -3.86
CA ALA A 75 15.12 -24.97 -4.16
C ALA A 75 15.67 -24.70 -5.58
N ASN A 76 14.78 -24.51 -6.57
CA ASN A 76 15.18 -24.33 -7.97
C ASN A 76 15.54 -22.87 -8.26
N LYS A 77 16.83 -22.61 -8.56
CA LYS A 77 17.35 -21.26 -8.87
C LYS A 77 16.66 -20.59 -10.06
N LYS A 78 16.31 -21.35 -11.12
CA LYS A 78 15.55 -20.82 -12.27
C LYS A 78 14.16 -20.39 -11.86
N GLN A 79 13.51 -21.17 -10.99
CA GLN A 79 12.19 -20.80 -10.46
C GLN A 79 12.26 -19.55 -9.58
N LEU A 80 13.28 -19.45 -8.72
CA LEU A 80 13.50 -18.25 -7.91
C LEU A 80 13.74 -17.02 -8.78
N LEU A 81 14.56 -17.14 -9.83
CA LEU A 81 14.81 -16.04 -10.76
C LEU A 81 13.52 -15.56 -11.44
N LEU A 82 12.66 -16.48 -11.90
CA LEU A 82 11.37 -16.13 -12.50
C LEU A 82 10.43 -15.44 -11.49
N LEU A 83 10.46 -15.84 -10.21
CA LEU A 83 9.76 -15.14 -9.12
C LEU A 83 10.22 -13.70 -8.97
N LEU A 84 11.53 -13.49 -8.91
CA LEU A 84 12.09 -12.16 -8.73
C LEU A 84 11.84 -11.26 -9.94
N ILE A 85 11.91 -11.80 -11.17
CA ILE A 85 11.57 -11.05 -12.38
C ILE A 85 10.09 -10.65 -12.35
N GLN A 86 9.17 -11.57 -12.05
CA GLN A 86 7.74 -11.24 -11.99
C GLN A 86 7.46 -10.18 -10.91
N LEU A 87 8.06 -10.33 -9.73
CA LEU A 87 7.94 -9.36 -8.64
C LEU A 87 8.46 -7.98 -9.06
N GLY A 88 9.63 -7.93 -9.71
CA GLY A 88 10.22 -6.69 -10.23
C GLY A 88 9.35 -6.02 -11.27
N VAL A 89 8.83 -6.77 -12.25
CA VAL A 89 7.91 -6.25 -13.27
C VAL A 89 6.64 -5.68 -12.64
N LEU A 90 6.03 -6.42 -11.70
CA LEU A 90 4.85 -5.94 -10.97
C LEU A 90 5.14 -4.64 -10.20
N LEU A 91 6.27 -4.56 -9.51
CA LEU A 91 6.67 -3.37 -8.75
C LEU A 91 6.85 -2.17 -9.67
N VAL A 92 7.64 -2.33 -10.74
CA VAL A 92 7.90 -1.25 -11.70
C VAL A 92 6.59 -0.75 -12.33
N LEU A 93 5.75 -1.66 -12.84
CA LEU A 93 4.50 -1.27 -13.48
C LEU A 93 3.53 -0.61 -12.50
N SER A 94 3.42 -1.12 -11.27
CA SER A 94 2.49 -0.57 -10.27
C SER A 94 2.92 0.81 -9.77
N PHE A 95 4.21 1.02 -9.52
CA PHE A 95 4.71 2.33 -9.12
C PHE A 95 4.71 3.33 -10.28
N ALA A 96 4.98 2.90 -11.51
CA ALA A 96 4.85 3.75 -12.69
C ALA A 96 3.40 4.20 -12.91
N ALA A 97 2.44 3.27 -12.84
CA ALA A 97 1.02 3.59 -12.92
C ALA A 97 0.60 4.57 -11.83
N LYS A 98 1.06 4.35 -10.58
CA LYS A 98 0.78 5.28 -9.48
C LYS A 98 1.31 6.69 -9.74
N SER A 99 2.51 6.82 -10.29
CA SER A 99 3.08 8.13 -10.61
C SER A 99 2.29 8.83 -11.73
N ALA A 100 1.87 8.11 -12.76
CA ALA A 100 1.04 8.66 -13.83
C ALA A 100 -0.36 9.09 -13.34
N MET A 101 -0.97 8.31 -12.44
CA MET A 101 -2.30 8.64 -11.91
C MET A 101 -2.31 9.86 -11.00
N LYS A 102 -1.22 10.10 -10.25
CA LYS A 102 -1.10 11.28 -9.38
C LYS A 102 -1.26 12.61 -10.14
N GLU A 103 -0.88 12.65 -11.40
CA GLU A 103 -1.01 13.85 -12.25
C GLU A 103 -2.46 14.09 -12.70
N ILE A 104 -3.32 13.07 -12.63
CA ILE A 104 -4.70 13.10 -13.12
C ILE A 104 -5.69 13.28 -11.97
N THR A 105 -5.38 12.81 -10.77
CA THR A 105 -6.32 12.75 -9.65
C THR A 105 -6.06 13.83 -8.60
N GLN A 106 -6.97 14.80 -8.51
CA GLN A 106 -6.90 15.94 -7.59
C GLN A 106 -7.74 15.71 -6.31
N SER A 107 -7.49 14.62 -5.58
CA SER A 107 -8.21 14.31 -4.33
C SER A 107 -7.50 14.90 -3.11
N PRO A 108 -8.09 15.86 -2.37
CA PRO A 108 -7.49 16.43 -1.16
C PRO A 108 -7.31 15.39 -0.05
N ARG A 109 -6.19 15.48 0.68
CA ARG A 109 -5.91 14.61 1.83
C ARG A 109 -6.80 14.96 3.02
N PRO A 110 -7.23 13.96 3.83
CA PRO A 110 -8.04 14.22 5.01
C PRO A 110 -7.45 15.24 5.99
N TYR A 111 -6.11 15.29 6.16
CA TYR A 111 -5.50 16.28 7.06
C TYR A 111 -5.79 17.73 6.66
N THR A 112 -6.05 18.01 5.39
CA THR A 112 -6.37 19.38 4.95
C THR A 112 -7.72 19.84 5.48
N GLU A 113 -8.64 18.92 5.81
CA GLU A 113 -9.86 19.25 6.54
C GLU A 113 -9.57 19.67 7.99
N ALA A 114 -8.60 19.01 8.64
CA ALA A 114 -8.14 19.41 9.98
C ALA A 114 -7.47 20.79 9.95
N LEU A 115 -6.68 21.10 8.91
CA LEU A 115 -6.12 22.45 8.73
C LEU A 115 -7.20 23.52 8.57
N THR A 116 -8.29 23.21 7.87
CA THR A 116 -9.45 24.12 7.76
C THR A 116 -10.20 24.26 9.08
N GLN A 117 -10.38 23.18 9.85
CA GLN A 117 -10.98 23.25 11.18
C GLN A 117 -10.17 24.07 12.18
N LEU A 118 -8.85 24.19 11.97
CA LEU A 118 -7.95 25.02 12.76
C LEU A 118 -7.86 26.47 12.27
N ASP A 119 -8.67 26.85 11.28
CA ASP A 119 -8.66 28.16 10.61
C ASP A 119 -7.29 28.51 10.00
N LEU A 120 -6.48 27.50 9.63
CA LEU A 120 -5.16 27.71 9.01
C LEU A 120 -5.25 27.83 7.49
N VAL A 121 -6.33 27.30 6.89
CA VAL A 121 -6.60 27.39 5.45
C VAL A 121 -8.11 27.45 5.21
N ASP A 122 -8.56 28.35 4.32
CA ASP A 122 -10.00 28.56 4.03
C ASP A 122 -10.73 27.30 3.52
N SER A 123 -10.02 26.41 2.83
CA SER A 123 -10.57 25.14 2.34
C SER A 123 -9.47 24.11 2.03
N PRO A 124 -9.81 22.81 2.04
CA PRO A 124 -8.89 21.73 1.64
C PRO A 124 -8.19 21.95 0.29
N SER A 125 -8.90 22.48 -0.71
CA SER A 125 -8.36 22.72 -2.05
C SER A 125 -7.40 23.92 -2.10
N ARG A 126 -7.65 24.96 -1.31
CA ARG A 126 -6.77 26.14 -1.24
C ARG A 126 -5.35 25.76 -0.81
N PHE A 127 -5.19 24.76 0.05
CA PHE A 127 -3.88 24.25 0.47
C PHE A 127 -2.99 23.85 -0.73
N TYR A 128 -3.57 23.24 -1.76
CA TYR A 128 -2.85 22.76 -2.95
C TYR A 128 -2.49 23.85 -3.96
N THR A 129 -2.97 25.08 -3.75
CA THR A 129 -2.62 26.25 -4.58
C THR A 129 -1.46 27.06 -4.00
N LEU A 130 -0.99 26.69 -2.81
CA LEU A 130 0.16 27.29 -2.14
C LEU A 130 1.45 26.61 -2.60
N ASP A 131 2.56 27.34 -2.51
CA ASP A 131 3.88 26.75 -2.75
C ASP A 131 4.28 25.81 -1.60
N PHE A 132 5.23 24.91 -1.89
CA PHE A 132 5.68 23.88 -0.96
C PHE A 132 6.21 24.42 0.38
N ALA A 133 6.88 25.59 0.38
CA ALA A 133 7.40 26.15 1.62
C ALA A 133 6.26 26.66 2.51
N THR A 134 5.28 27.35 1.92
CA THR A 134 4.09 27.82 2.63
C THR A 134 3.22 26.66 3.13
N GLN A 135 3.10 25.57 2.37
CA GLN A 135 2.37 24.38 2.83
C GLN A 135 3.00 23.79 4.09
N ASN A 136 4.33 23.64 4.12
CA ASN A 136 5.01 23.07 5.28
C ASN A 136 4.98 24.00 6.50
N SER A 137 5.05 25.33 6.32
CA SER A 137 4.94 26.26 7.45
C SER A 137 3.56 26.22 8.09
N ILE A 138 2.48 26.06 7.30
CA ILE A 138 1.13 25.84 7.81
C ILE A 138 1.05 24.57 8.65
N ILE A 139 1.66 23.47 8.18
CA ILE A 139 1.70 22.20 8.92
C ILE A 139 2.55 22.33 10.21
N GLU A 140 3.61 23.12 10.18
CA GLU A 140 4.42 23.43 11.36
C GLU A 140 3.57 24.14 12.43
N VAL A 141 2.80 25.17 12.04
CA VAL A 141 1.84 25.84 12.94
C VAL A 141 0.78 24.87 13.46
N ALA A 142 0.26 23.98 12.59
CA ALA A 142 -0.70 22.96 13.01
C ALA A 142 -0.13 22.00 14.07
N SER A 143 1.19 21.79 14.11
CA SER A 143 1.87 20.91 15.06
C SER A 143 1.82 21.41 16.52
N GLU A 144 1.39 22.65 16.75
CA GLU A 144 1.11 23.16 18.10
C GLU A 144 -0.20 22.62 18.68
N LYS A 145 -1.15 22.27 17.80
CA LYS A 145 -2.52 21.84 18.17
C LYS A 145 -2.82 20.39 17.81
N VAL A 146 -2.08 19.85 16.84
CA VAL A 146 -2.16 18.45 16.41
C VAL A 146 -0.93 17.73 16.90
N SER A 147 -1.10 16.51 17.37
CA SER A 147 0.01 15.68 17.78
C SER A 147 1.05 15.48 16.68
N HIS A 148 2.30 15.53 17.13
CA HIS A 148 3.48 15.28 16.33
C HIS A 148 3.41 13.97 15.54
N TRP A 149 2.81 12.92 16.08
CA TRP A 149 2.71 11.61 15.40
C TRP A 149 1.92 11.67 14.10
N ARG A 150 1.04 12.66 13.93
CA ARG A 150 0.32 12.91 12.68
C ARG A 150 1.11 13.88 11.79
N THR A 151 1.54 15.01 12.35
CA THR A 151 2.13 16.10 11.55
C THR A 151 3.48 15.74 10.92
N ILE A 152 4.27 14.84 11.51
CA ILE A 152 5.50 14.32 10.86
C ILE A 152 5.24 13.63 9.53
N HIS A 153 4.04 13.07 9.33
CA HIS A 153 3.67 12.45 8.06
C HIS A 153 3.03 13.44 7.11
N TRP A 154 2.51 14.57 7.60
CA TRP A 154 1.93 15.62 6.76
C TRP A 154 3.03 16.44 6.10
N GLN A 155 4.11 16.71 6.84
CA GLN A 155 5.29 17.40 6.35
C GLN A 155 5.92 16.67 5.16
N GLY A 156 6.16 17.39 4.07
CA GLY A 156 6.75 16.84 2.84
C GLY A 156 5.84 15.95 1.99
N GLU A 157 4.65 15.59 2.47
CA GLU A 157 3.63 14.81 1.74
C GLU A 157 2.45 15.70 1.34
N THR A 158 2.77 16.79 0.63
CA THR A 158 1.82 17.86 0.28
C THR A 158 1.14 17.71 -1.09
N ASP A 159 1.44 16.63 -1.81
CA ASP A 159 0.70 16.25 -3.02
C ASP A 159 -0.71 15.72 -2.69
N TYR A 160 -1.57 15.58 -3.71
CA TYR A 160 -2.87 14.92 -3.60
C TYR A 160 -2.79 13.48 -3.07
N SER A 161 -3.88 13.00 -2.47
CA SER A 161 -3.94 11.75 -1.70
C SER A 161 -3.89 10.50 -2.57
N PHE A 162 -4.37 10.57 -3.80
CA PHE A 162 -4.54 9.40 -4.66
C PHE A 162 -3.48 9.31 -5.76
N PRO A 163 -2.94 8.10 -6.04
CA PRO A 163 -3.03 6.85 -5.28
C PRO A 163 -1.99 6.78 -4.14
N SER A 164 -2.25 5.94 -3.15
CA SER A 164 -1.35 5.73 -2.02
C SER A 164 -0.21 4.78 -2.38
N GLY A 165 1.03 5.27 -2.37
CA GLY A 165 2.22 4.44 -2.62
C GLY A 165 2.40 3.30 -1.60
N HIS A 166 2.09 3.56 -0.33
CA HIS A 166 2.09 2.56 0.73
C HIS A 166 1.11 1.43 0.42
N THR A 167 -0.12 1.78 0.03
CA THR A 167 -1.14 0.79 -0.30
C THR A 167 -0.84 0.03 -1.58
N VAL A 168 -0.26 0.67 -2.60
CA VAL A 168 0.22 -0.02 -3.81
C VAL A 168 1.24 -1.11 -3.44
N PHE A 169 2.21 -0.78 -2.58
CA PHE A 169 3.20 -1.76 -2.11
C PHE A 169 2.55 -2.90 -1.31
N VAL A 170 1.69 -2.57 -0.35
CA VAL A 170 0.97 -3.56 0.46
C VAL A 170 0.12 -4.49 -0.42
N ALA A 171 -0.68 -3.93 -1.33
CA ALA A 171 -1.54 -4.69 -2.23
C ALA A 171 -0.73 -5.64 -3.11
N LEU A 172 0.44 -5.19 -3.59
CA LEU A 172 1.35 -6.02 -4.36
C LEU A 172 1.93 -7.17 -3.53
N CYS A 173 2.35 -6.89 -2.28
CA CYS A 173 2.82 -7.94 -1.36
C CYS A 173 1.73 -8.97 -1.05
N VAL A 174 0.51 -8.51 -0.74
CA VAL A 174 -0.66 -9.36 -0.48
C VAL A 174 -1.00 -10.21 -1.70
N PHE A 175 -1.01 -9.62 -2.90
CA PHE A 175 -1.24 -10.33 -4.15
C PHE A 175 -0.16 -11.39 -4.40
N PHE A 176 1.11 -10.97 -4.43
CA PHE A 176 2.22 -11.80 -4.88
C PHE A 176 2.61 -12.86 -3.85
N PHE A 177 2.96 -12.41 -2.63
CA PHE A 177 3.39 -13.31 -1.57
C PHE A 177 2.20 -14.06 -0.97
N GLY A 178 1.05 -13.41 -0.78
CA GLY A 178 -0.15 -14.09 -0.30
C GLY A 178 -0.60 -15.21 -1.25
N GLY A 179 -0.63 -14.95 -2.56
CA GLY A 179 -0.91 -15.98 -3.57
C GLY A 179 0.10 -17.13 -3.54
N LEU A 180 1.38 -16.82 -3.38
CA LEU A 180 2.45 -17.82 -3.29
C LEU A 180 2.34 -18.67 -2.01
N PHE A 181 2.06 -18.05 -0.86
CA PHE A 181 1.95 -18.71 0.43
C PHE A 181 0.76 -19.66 0.49
N VAL A 182 -0.38 -19.30 -0.10
CA VAL A 182 -1.53 -20.23 -0.25
C VAL A 182 -1.11 -21.49 -0.99
N LYS A 183 -0.42 -21.35 -2.13
CA LYS A 183 0.01 -22.51 -2.94
C LYS A 183 1.01 -23.40 -2.23
N ARG A 184 1.85 -22.80 -1.38
CA ARG A 184 2.82 -23.52 -0.54
C ARG A 184 2.21 -24.03 0.77
N LYS A 185 0.91 -23.82 1.00
CA LYS A 185 0.21 -24.12 2.27
C LYS A 185 0.84 -23.43 3.49
N GLN A 186 1.49 -22.28 3.29
CA GLN A 186 2.13 -21.47 4.32
C GLN A 186 1.14 -20.49 4.95
N TYR A 187 0.06 -21.01 5.54
CA TYR A 187 -1.06 -20.18 6.03
C TYR A 187 -0.67 -19.21 7.15
N LEU A 188 0.35 -19.53 7.95
CA LEU A 188 0.88 -18.60 8.94
C LEU A 188 1.48 -17.35 8.26
N MET A 189 2.29 -17.53 7.22
CA MET A 189 2.89 -16.41 6.47
C MET A 189 1.82 -15.62 5.71
N LEU A 190 0.79 -16.29 5.20
CA LEU A 190 -0.39 -15.64 4.65
C LEU A 190 -1.08 -14.74 5.68
N GLY A 191 -1.32 -15.25 6.89
CA GLY A 191 -1.90 -14.48 7.98
C GLY A 191 -1.05 -13.25 8.34
N ILE A 192 0.27 -13.41 8.38
CA ILE A 192 1.21 -12.30 8.67
C ILE A 192 1.13 -11.22 7.59
N VAL A 193 1.26 -11.54 6.31
CA VAL A 193 1.21 -10.53 5.24
C VAL A 193 -0.15 -9.82 5.18
N PHE A 194 -1.23 -10.55 5.46
CA PHE A 194 -2.58 -10.00 5.46
C PHE A 194 -2.82 -9.07 6.65
N ALA A 195 -2.47 -9.52 7.86
CA ALA A 195 -2.61 -8.72 9.08
C ALA A 195 -1.72 -7.47 9.04
N TRP A 196 -0.47 -7.60 8.60
CA TRP A 196 0.43 -6.47 8.37
C TRP A 196 -0.18 -5.47 7.37
N GLY A 197 -0.70 -5.97 6.24
CA GLY A 197 -1.33 -5.11 5.24
C GLY A 197 -2.52 -4.32 5.78
N LEU A 198 -3.37 -4.96 6.61
CA LEU A 198 -4.50 -4.28 7.25
C LEU A 198 -4.05 -3.26 8.28
N ALA A 199 -2.98 -3.57 9.04
CA ALA A 199 -2.41 -2.65 10.01
C ALA A 199 -1.81 -1.40 9.34
N VAL A 200 -1.15 -1.57 8.18
CA VAL A 200 -0.68 -0.44 7.36
C VAL A 200 -1.86 0.34 6.78
N ALA A 201 -2.89 -0.34 6.26
CA ALA A 201 -4.08 0.33 5.74
C ALA A 201 -4.73 1.21 6.82
N TYR A 202 -4.88 0.67 8.04
CA TYR A 202 -5.38 1.42 9.19
C TYR A 202 -4.49 2.60 9.56
N SER A 203 -3.16 2.43 9.60
CA SER A 203 -2.27 3.53 9.95
C SER A 203 -2.38 4.70 8.97
N ARG A 204 -2.60 4.44 7.68
CA ARG A 204 -2.82 5.50 6.67
C ARG A 204 -4.11 6.30 6.91
N LEU A 205 -5.18 5.63 7.34
CA LEU A 205 -6.44 6.29 7.72
C LEU A 205 -6.25 7.11 9.00
N TRP A 206 -5.63 6.50 10.02
CA TRP A 206 -5.45 7.11 11.34
C TRP A 206 -4.54 8.34 11.32
N LEU A 207 -3.53 8.35 10.46
CA LEU A 207 -2.63 9.48 10.25
C LEU A 207 -3.29 10.61 9.43
N GLY A 208 -4.52 10.44 8.94
CA GLY A 208 -5.21 11.45 8.11
C GLY A 208 -4.62 11.59 6.71
N MET A 209 -3.91 10.58 6.22
CA MET A 209 -3.15 10.67 4.97
C MET A 209 -3.97 10.30 3.73
N HIS A 210 -4.95 9.41 3.89
CA HIS A 210 -5.75 8.85 2.82
C HIS A 210 -7.17 8.55 3.30
N ARG A 211 -8.11 8.53 2.37
CA ARG A 211 -9.47 8.03 2.60
C ARG A 211 -9.57 6.54 2.26
N PRO A 212 -10.57 5.80 2.79
CA PRO A 212 -10.81 4.40 2.43
C PRO A 212 -10.85 4.16 0.91
N GLU A 213 -11.50 5.07 0.17
CA GLU A 213 -11.58 5.01 -1.29
C GLU A 213 -10.19 5.02 -1.94
N ASP A 214 -9.23 5.77 -1.38
CA ASP A 214 -7.87 5.85 -1.91
C ASP A 214 -7.14 4.50 -1.78
N LEU A 215 -7.34 3.82 -0.63
CA LEU A 215 -6.74 2.51 -0.37
C LEU A 215 -7.34 1.43 -1.29
N ILE A 216 -8.66 1.45 -1.45
CA ILE A 216 -9.38 0.54 -2.34
C ILE A 216 -8.93 0.78 -3.78
N GLY A 217 -8.96 2.02 -4.26
CA GLY A 217 -8.57 2.37 -5.62
C GLY A 217 -7.11 2.00 -5.93
N SER A 218 -6.20 2.24 -4.98
CA SER A 218 -4.78 1.86 -5.13
C SER A 218 -4.59 0.35 -5.24
N SER A 219 -5.36 -0.43 -4.49
CA SER A 219 -5.35 -1.89 -4.55
C SER A 219 -6.00 -2.41 -5.85
N VAL A 220 -7.03 -1.74 -6.36
CA VAL A 220 -7.65 -2.05 -7.66
C VAL A 220 -6.66 -1.81 -8.80
N VAL A 221 -5.87 -0.73 -8.77
CA VAL A 221 -4.81 -0.48 -9.76
C VAL A 221 -3.84 -1.67 -9.81
N VAL A 222 -3.39 -2.15 -8.65
CA VAL A 222 -2.52 -3.35 -8.58
C VAL A 222 -3.24 -4.58 -9.13
N ALA A 223 -4.53 -4.78 -8.80
CA ALA A 223 -5.30 -5.91 -9.31
C ALA A 223 -5.42 -5.89 -10.85
N VAL A 224 -5.66 -4.72 -11.45
CA VAL A 224 -5.73 -4.55 -12.92
C VAL A 224 -4.38 -4.87 -13.55
N ILE A 225 -3.29 -4.29 -13.04
CA ILE A 225 -1.93 -4.56 -13.55
C ILE A 225 -1.62 -6.05 -13.45
N ALA A 226 -1.87 -6.66 -12.28
CA ALA A 226 -1.65 -8.07 -12.05
C ALA A 226 -2.48 -8.98 -12.99
N ALA A 227 -3.71 -8.58 -13.32
CA ALA A 227 -4.57 -9.31 -14.24
C ALA A 227 -4.09 -9.21 -15.70
N LEU A 228 -3.50 -8.07 -16.08
CA LEU A 228 -3.03 -7.80 -17.45
C LEU A 228 -1.69 -8.47 -17.76
N ILE A 229 -0.85 -8.76 -16.76
CA ILE A 229 0.41 -9.47 -16.99
C ILE A 229 0.08 -10.94 -17.27
N PRO A 230 0.21 -11.43 -18.53
CA PRO A 230 -0.24 -12.75 -18.91
C PRO A 230 0.77 -13.82 -18.53
N ALA A 231 0.25 -14.98 -18.11
CA ALA A 231 1.01 -16.21 -18.08
C ALA A 231 1.74 -16.47 -19.42
N PRO A 232 3.08 -16.56 -19.47
CA PRO A 232 3.79 -17.19 -20.57
C PRO A 232 3.14 -18.55 -20.78
N ASN A 233 2.58 -18.70 -21.97
CA ASN A 233 1.99 -19.95 -22.41
C ASN A 233 3.03 -21.05 -22.21
N GLN A 234 2.63 -22.12 -21.54
CA GLN A 234 3.37 -23.36 -21.65
C GLN A 234 3.28 -23.75 -23.11
N ALA A 235 4.40 -23.72 -23.84
CA ALA A 235 4.46 -24.39 -25.12
C ALA A 235 3.98 -25.83 -24.87
N ALA A 236 2.95 -26.25 -25.60
CA ALA A 236 2.41 -27.60 -25.51
C ALA A 236 3.58 -28.58 -25.68
N PRO A 237 3.62 -29.71 -24.95
CA PRO A 237 4.61 -30.73 -25.22
C PRO A 237 4.51 -31.08 -26.71
N SER A 238 5.59 -30.87 -27.44
CA SER A 238 5.73 -31.37 -28.80
C SER A 238 5.58 -32.88 -28.69
N HIS A 239 4.42 -33.40 -29.07
CA HIS A 239 4.28 -34.81 -29.39
C HIS A 239 5.12 -35.04 -30.65
N SER A 240 6.41 -35.37 -30.46
CA SER A 240 7.18 -36.03 -31.50
C SER A 240 6.71 -37.48 -31.53
N ASN A 241 5.97 -37.81 -32.58
CA ASN A 241 5.76 -39.19 -33.03
C ASN A 241 7.08 -39.81 -33.47
#